data_AF-A0A836TGX6-F1
#
_entry.id   AF-A0A836TGX6-F1
#
_cell.length_a   1.000
_cell.length_b   1.000
_cell.length_c   1.000
_cell.angle_alpha   90.00
_cell.angle_beta   90.00
_cell.angle_gamma   90.00
#
_symmetry.space_group_name_H-M   'P 1'
#
loop_
_entity.id
_entity.type
_entity.pdbx_description
1 polymer ?
#
loop_
_entity_poly.entity_id
_entity_poly.type
_entity_poly.pdbx_seq_one_letter_code
_entity_poly.pdbx_strand_id
1 'polypeptide(L)'
;MGATLPVLSKFVSRDEAHIAKDVGTLYSINTFGAVFGAWSSAFVFMRLWGVQSTIWMTALLNLAIAAVIFLVFRPPLKEKGVAHDEGKSPTLDKREKLILLSFGLSGMVALVYQVAWNRILSLLLGSSVYAFSLILTVFILGLALGTASFSQLLSRFGDLMKVYGFTQITIGISSLLIIPLFGSIP
;
A
#
# COMPACT_ATOMS: atom_id res chain seq x y z
N MET A 1 -1.24 -3.38 -10.34
CA MET A 1 -0.88 -2.73 -9.05
C MET A 1 0.50 -2.04 -9.12
N GLY A 2 1.55 -2.67 -9.64
CA GLY A 2 2.88 -2.03 -9.68
C GLY A 2 3.03 -0.87 -10.67
N ALA A 3 2.50 -1.00 -11.89
CA ALA A 3 2.67 0.02 -12.94
C ALA A 3 1.60 1.12 -12.92
N THR A 4 0.47 0.92 -12.22
CA THR A 4 -0.66 1.87 -12.22
C THR A 4 -0.30 3.20 -11.59
N LEU A 5 0.39 3.19 -10.43
CA LEU A 5 0.82 4.43 -9.76
C LEU A 5 1.89 5.19 -10.58
N PRO A 6 2.95 4.55 -11.11
CA PRO A 6 3.90 5.23 -12.01
C PRO A 6 3.28 5.82 -13.27
N VAL A 7 2.27 5.17 -13.84
CA VAL A 7 1.56 5.68 -15.01
C VAL A 7 0.70 6.89 -14.61
N LEU A 8 -0.12 6.76 -13.55
CA LEU A 8 -1.00 7.84 -13.11
C LEU A 8 -0.21 9.07 -12.63
N SER A 9 0.91 8.87 -11.94
CA SER A 9 1.75 9.96 -11.45
C SER A 9 2.32 10.81 -12.59
N LYS A 10 2.71 10.20 -13.73
CA LYS A 10 3.14 10.94 -14.93
C LYS A 10 2.05 11.84 -15.50
N PHE A 11 0.77 11.51 -15.32
CA PHE A 11 -0.34 12.32 -15.82
C PHE A 11 -0.77 13.40 -14.82
N VAL A 12 -0.71 13.11 -13.53
CA VAL A 12 -1.22 13.99 -12.46
C VAL A 12 -0.16 14.97 -11.97
N SER A 13 1.10 14.55 -11.87
CA SER A 13 2.17 15.35 -11.29
C SER A 13 3.13 15.84 -12.36
N ARG A 14 3.06 17.14 -12.65
CA ARG A 14 3.92 17.83 -13.63
C ARG A 14 5.03 18.66 -12.99
N ASP A 15 4.98 18.82 -11.66
CA ASP A 15 5.86 19.68 -10.88
C ASP A 15 6.54 18.87 -9.77
N GLU A 16 7.87 18.79 -9.81
CA GLU A 16 8.69 18.05 -8.83
C GLU A 16 8.44 18.50 -7.39
N ALA A 17 8.08 19.77 -7.16
CA ALA A 17 7.81 20.29 -5.83
C ALA A 17 6.58 19.64 -5.17
N HIS A 18 5.65 19.10 -5.97
CA HIS A 18 4.37 18.55 -5.49
C HIS A 18 4.25 17.03 -5.68
N ILE A 19 5.23 16.36 -6.30
CA ILE A 19 5.22 14.92 -6.58
C ILE A 19 4.87 14.10 -5.34
N ALA A 20 5.47 14.40 -4.18
CA ALA A 20 5.21 13.63 -2.97
C ALA A 20 3.74 13.71 -2.51
N LYS A 21 3.12 14.88 -2.65
CA LYS A 21 1.72 15.11 -2.27
C LYS A 21 0.76 14.49 -3.28
N ASP A 22 1.03 14.65 -4.57
CA ASP A 22 0.17 14.11 -5.64
C ASP A 22 0.21 12.58 -5.66
N VAL A 23 1.41 11.99 -5.65
CA VAL A 23 1.60 10.54 -5.58
C VAL A 23 1.04 9.99 -4.27
N GLY A 24 1.26 10.68 -3.15
CA GLY A 24 0.71 10.31 -1.85
C GLY A 24 -0.82 10.33 -1.83
N THR A 25 -1.46 11.31 -2.45
CA THR A 25 -2.93 11.41 -2.55
C THR A 25 -3.50 10.28 -3.41
N LEU A 26 -2.90 10.04 -4.59
CA LEU A 26 -3.30 8.95 -5.48
C LEU A 26 -3.14 7.58 -4.80
N TYR A 27 -2.02 7.37 -4.12
CA TYR A 27 -1.77 6.13 -3.37
C TYR A 27 -2.78 5.98 -2.24
N SER A 28 -3.08 7.04 -1.50
CA SER A 28 -4.07 7.02 -0.41
C SER A 28 -5.47 6.65 -0.91
N ILE A 29 -5.96 7.29 -1.98
CA ILE A 29 -7.29 7.01 -2.55
C ILE A 29 -7.38 5.54 -3.01
N ASN A 30 -6.37 5.06 -3.75
CA ASN A 30 -6.31 3.67 -4.19
C ASN A 30 -6.31 2.70 -3.00
N THR A 31 -5.54 3.02 -1.96
CA THR A 31 -5.40 2.18 -0.77
C THR A 31 -6.68 2.15 0.06
N PHE A 32 -7.36 3.29 0.26
CA PHE A 32 -8.69 3.33 0.89
C PHE A 32 -9.74 2.53 0.12
N GLY A 33 -9.74 2.62 -1.21
CA GLY A 33 -10.58 1.78 -2.05
C GLY A 33 -10.31 0.29 -1.84
N ALA A 34 -9.03 -0.08 -1.71
CA ALA A 34 -8.63 -1.46 -1.40
C ALA A 34 -9.09 -1.91 -0.01
N VAL A 35 -9.02 -1.05 1.02
CA VAL A 35 -9.58 -1.35 2.36
C VAL A 35 -11.07 -1.65 2.25
N PHE A 36 -11.82 -0.73 1.62
CA PHE A 36 -13.27 -0.87 1.49
C PHE A 36 -13.65 -2.13 0.69
N GLY A 37 -12.95 -2.38 -0.41
CA GLY A 37 -13.15 -3.58 -1.24
C GLY A 37 -12.82 -4.88 -0.50
N ALA A 38 -11.69 -4.93 0.21
CA ALA A 38 -11.29 -6.12 0.98
C ALA A 38 -12.27 -6.41 2.13
N TRP A 39 -12.65 -5.37 2.88
CA TRP A 39 -13.60 -5.48 3.98
C TRP A 39 -15.00 -5.89 3.49
N SER A 40 -15.56 -5.18 2.52
CA SER A 40 -16.89 -5.50 1.98
C SER A 40 -16.92 -6.88 1.32
N SER A 41 -15.87 -7.27 0.59
CA SER A 41 -15.74 -8.62 0.02
C SER A 41 -15.84 -9.69 1.09
N ALA A 42 -15.00 -9.64 2.12
CA ALA A 42 -14.92 -10.70 3.11
C ALA A 42 -16.08 -10.73 4.10
N PHE A 43 -16.55 -9.57 4.57
CA PHE A 43 -17.53 -9.50 5.66
C PHE A 43 -18.97 -9.30 5.18
N VAL A 44 -19.17 -8.78 3.97
CA VAL A 44 -20.52 -8.55 3.41
C VAL A 44 -20.79 -9.55 2.30
N PHE A 45 -20.03 -9.53 1.20
CA PHE A 45 -20.35 -10.32 0.01
C PHE A 45 -20.13 -11.82 0.21
N MET A 46 -19.01 -12.24 0.80
CA MET A 46 -18.78 -13.66 1.11
C MET A 46 -19.81 -14.19 2.11
N ARG A 47 -20.27 -13.35 3.04
CA ARG A 47 -21.30 -13.72 4.02
C ARG A 47 -22.68 -13.87 3.39
N LEU A 48 -23.05 -13.00 2.45
CA LEU A 48 -24.37 -12.99 1.82
C LEU A 48 -24.49 -13.95 0.63
N TRP A 49 -23.45 -14.03 -0.21
CA TRP A 49 -23.48 -14.73 -1.50
C TRP A 49 -22.49 -15.88 -1.61
N GLY A 50 -21.67 -16.11 -0.58
CA GLY A 50 -20.62 -17.11 -0.59
C GLY A 50 -19.38 -16.68 -1.36
N VAL A 51 -18.31 -17.47 -1.20
CA VAL A 51 -16.98 -17.16 -1.74
C VAL A 51 -16.99 -17.19 -3.27
N GLN A 52 -17.59 -18.21 -3.90
CA GLN A 52 -17.57 -18.39 -5.35
C GLN A 52 -18.26 -17.23 -6.09
N SER A 53 -19.44 -16.82 -5.63
CA SER A 53 -20.19 -15.70 -6.22
C SER A 53 -19.43 -14.38 -6.08
N THR A 54 -18.78 -14.17 -4.93
CA THR A 54 -17.96 -12.98 -4.67
C THR A 54 -16.78 -12.90 -5.63
N ILE A 55 -16.11 -14.02 -5.91
CA ILE A 55 -15.00 -14.11 -6.86
C ILE A 55 -15.47 -13.74 -8.28
N TRP A 56 -16.54 -14.37 -8.77
CA TRP A 56 -17.08 -14.08 -10.10
C TRP A 56 -17.53 -12.63 -10.25
N MET A 57 -18.23 -12.08 -9.25
CA MET A 57 -18.63 -10.69 -9.23
C MET A 57 -17.42 -9.74 -9.31
N THR A 58 -16.38 -10.00 -8.51
CA THR A 58 -15.16 -9.18 -8.51
C THR A 58 -14.44 -9.26 -9.86
N ALA A 59 -14.39 -10.44 -10.48
CA ALA A 59 -13.80 -10.64 -11.79
C ALA A 59 -14.57 -9.89 -12.89
N LEU A 60 -15.90 -10.00 -12.91
CA LEU A 60 -16.76 -9.29 -13.86
C LEU A 60 -16.65 -7.77 -13.69
N LEU A 61 -16.59 -7.28 -12.46
CA LEU A 61 -16.41 -5.87 -12.16
C LEU A 61 -15.06 -5.35 -12.69
N ASN A 62 -13.98 -6.12 -12.53
CA ASN A 62 -12.67 -5.77 -13.11
C ASN A 62 -12.72 -5.72 -14.65
N LEU A 63 -13.38 -6.68 -15.29
CA LEU A 63 -13.55 -6.69 -16.75
C LEU A 63 -14.41 -5.53 -17.24
N ALA A 64 -15.47 -5.18 -16.52
CA ALA A 64 -16.33 -4.03 -16.84
C ALA A 64 -15.54 -2.71 -16.74
N ILE A 65 -14.75 -2.53 -15.67
CA ILE A 65 -13.87 -1.35 -15.54
C ILE A 65 -12.87 -1.30 -16.69
N ALA A 66 -12.24 -2.42 -17.03
CA ALA A 66 -11.28 -2.50 -18.13
C ALA A 66 -11.94 -2.13 -19.48
N ALA A 67 -13.15 -2.64 -19.75
CA ALA A 67 -13.91 -2.32 -20.95
C ALA A 67 -14.29 -0.83 -21.01
N VAL A 68 -14.78 -0.25 -19.90
CA VAL A 68 -15.10 1.17 -19.82
C VAL A 68 -13.86 2.03 -20.11
N ILE A 69 -12.72 1.70 -19.49
CA ILE A 69 -11.47 2.42 -19.75
C ILE A 69 -11.08 2.29 -21.22
N PHE A 70 -11.12 1.10 -21.80
CA PHE A 70 -10.73 0.87 -23.19
C PHE A 70 -11.64 1.59 -24.21
N LEU A 71 -12.94 1.67 -23.92
CA LEU A 71 -13.92 2.30 -24.82
C LEU A 71 -13.95 3.83 -24.69
N VAL A 72 -13.75 4.35 -23.48
CA VAL A 72 -13.85 5.80 -23.18
C VAL A 72 -12.49 6.50 -23.34
N PHE A 73 -11.41 5.88 -22.90
CA PHE A 73 -10.06 6.44 -23.00
C PHE A 73 -9.36 5.91 -24.24
N ARG A 74 -9.25 6.75 -25.27
CA ARG A 74 -8.29 6.51 -26.35
C ARG A 74 -6.90 6.86 -25.85
N PRO A 75 -5.95 5.91 -25.77
CA PRO A 75 -4.60 6.24 -25.35
C PRO A 75 -4.04 7.27 -26.34
N PRO A 76 -3.44 8.37 -25.87
CA PRO A 76 -2.62 9.22 -26.74
C PRO A 76 -1.42 8.38 -27.17
N LEU A 77 -1.55 7.72 -28.33
CA LEU A 77 -0.49 7.01 -29.04
C LEU A 77 0.48 8.03 -29.63
N LYS A 78 1.18 8.74 -28.74
CA LYS A 78 2.40 9.47 -29.02
C LYS A 78 3.11 9.68 -27.69
N GLU A 79 3.88 8.68 -27.28
CA GLU A 79 5.15 9.04 -26.64
C GLU A 79 5.84 9.97 -27.64
N LYS A 80 5.90 11.27 -27.33
CA LYS A 80 6.99 12.06 -27.87
C LYS A 80 8.22 11.31 -27.42
N GLY A 81 8.90 10.65 -28.35
CA GLY A 81 10.18 10.02 -28.10
C GLY A 81 11.08 11.10 -27.53
N VAL A 82 11.12 11.19 -26.21
CA VAL A 82 12.23 11.81 -25.51
C VAL A 82 13.36 10.90 -25.92
N ALA A 83 14.23 11.38 -26.81
CA ALA A 83 15.45 10.68 -27.16
C ALA A 83 16.04 10.23 -25.83
N HIS A 84 16.01 8.92 -25.59
CA HIS A 84 16.55 8.36 -24.38
C HIS A 84 18.04 8.55 -24.56
N ASP A 85 18.56 9.64 -24.01
CA ASP A 85 19.98 9.87 -23.96
C ASP A 85 20.54 8.60 -23.31
N GLU A 86 21.33 7.82 -24.05
CA GLU A 86 22.06 6.64 -23.53
C GLU A 86 23.15 7.08 -22.53
N GLY A 87 22.99 8.26 -21.93
CA GLY A 87 23.75 8.75 -20.79
C GLY A 87 23.50 7.83 -19.61
N LYS A 88 24.53 7.04 -19.29
CA LYS A 88 24.74 6.25 -18.07
C LYS A 88 23.59 6.40 -17.05
N SER A 89 22.82 5.32 -16.88
CA SER A 89 21.86 5.23 -15.78
C SER A 89 22.51 5.71 -14.49
N PRO A 90 21.88 6.63 -13.74
CA PRO A 90 22.47 7.18 -12.53
C PRO A 90 22.89 6.03 -11.62
N THR A 91 24.19 5.95 -11.33
CA THR A 91 24.72 4.94 -10.42
C THR A 91 24.34 5.37 -9.01
N LEU A 92 23.43 4.63 -8.38
CA LEU A 92 23.00 4.91 -7.01
C LEU A 92 24.21 5.00 -6.07
N ASP A 93 24.25 6.06 -5.27
CA ASP A 93 25.26 6.24 -4.24
C ASP A 93 25.10 5.19 -3.12
N LYS A 94 26.17 4.93 -2.36
CA LYS A 94 26.14 4.01 -1.21
C LYS A 94 25.03 4.39 -0.22
N ARG A 95 24.81 5.68 0.01
CA ARG A 95 23.77 6.18 0.92
C ARG A 95 22.37 5.85 0.40
N GLU A 96 22.11 6.04 -0.88
CA GLU A 96 20.82 5.73 -1.51
C GLU A 96 20.54 4.23 -1.47
N LYS A 97 21.54 3.40 -1.76
CA LYS A 97 21.44 1.94 -1.62
C LYS A 97 21.12 1.52 -0.19
N LEU A 98 21.76 2.12 0.80
CA LEU A 98 21.48 1.84 2.22
C LEU A 98 20.05 2.22 2.61
N ILE A 99 19.55 3.36 2.12
CA ILE A 99 18.17 3.79 2.36
C ILE A 99 17.19 2.80 1.73
N LEU A 100 17.39 2.44 0.46
CA LEU A 100 16.55 1.46 -0.25
C LEU A 100 16.56 0.09 0.44
N LEU A 101 17.73 -0.36 0.89
CA LEU A 101 17.86 -1.60 1.66
C LEU A 101 17.09 -1.50 2.98
N SER A 102 17.18 -0.36 3.68
CA SER A 102 16.47 -0.13 4.93
C SER A 102 14.95 -0.17 4.74
N PHE A 103 14.44 0.44 3.66
CA PHE A 103 13.01 0.34 3.29
C PHE A 103 12.61 -1.10 2.97
N GLY A 104 13.44 -1.83 2.22
CA GLY A 104 13.21 -3.25 1.90
C GLY A 104 13.14 -4.13 3.15
N LEU A 105 14.07 -3.95 4.09
CA LEU A 105 14.08 -4.66 5.37
C LEU A 105 12.87 -4.30 6.23
N SER A 106 12.51 -3.01 6.33
CA SER A 106 11.32 -2.58 7.06
C SER A 106 10.04 -3.19 6.47
N GLY A 107 9.92 -3.21 5.14
CA GLY A 107 8.80 -3.88 4.46
C GLY A 107 8.76 -5.39 4.72
N MET A 108 9.91 -6.05 4.70
CA MET A 108 10.01 -7.48 5.04
C MET A 108 9.57 -7.74 6.47
N VAL A 109 10.04 -6.95 7.43
CA VAL A 109 9.64 -7.06 8.85
C VAL A 109 8.14 -6.82 9.00
N ALA A 110 7.58 -5.83 8.31
CA ALA A 110 6.15 -5.56 8.33
C ALA A 110 5.31 -6.74 7.79
N LEU A 111 5.76 -7.40 6.71
CA LEU A 111 5.12 -8.60 6.18
C LEU A 111 5.24 -9.79 7.13
N VAL A 112 6.39 -9.99 7.78
CA VAL A 112 6.57 -11.02 8.81
C VAL A 112 5.59 -10.78 9.98
N TYR A 113 5.45 -9.53 10.44
CA TYR A 113 4.47 -9.19 11.45
C TYR A 113 3.04 -9.44 10.99
N GLN A 114 2.70 -9.08 9.76
CA GLN A 114 1.36 -9.34 9.23
C GLN A 114 1.04 -10.85 9.25
N VAL A 115 2.00 -11.71 8.86
CA VAL A 115 1.83 -13.17 8.88
C VAL A 115 1.73 -13.71 10.31
N ALA A 116 2.59 -13.24 11.23
CA ALA A 116 2.56 -13.64 12.64
C ALA A 116 1.21 -13.29 13.30
N TRP A 117 0.74 -12.07 13.10
CA TRP A 117 -0.57 -11.62 13.60
C TRP A 117 -1.73 -12.37 12.97
N ASN A 118 -1.65 -12.65 11.65
CA ASN A 118 -2.66 -13.47 10.99
C ASN A 118 -2.77 -14.86 11.64
N ARG A 119 -1.65 -15.48 11.99
CA ARG A 119 -1.63 -16.79 12.64
C ARG A 119 -2.32 -16.75 13.99
N ILE A 120 -2.04 -15.74 14.81
CA ILE A 120 -2.65 -15.57 16.12
C ILE A 120 -4.15 -15.30 16.00
N LEU A 121 -4.56 -14.37 15.13
CA LEU A 121 -5.98 -14.07 14.91
C LEU A 121 -6.75 -15.28 14.37
N SER A 122 -6.13 -16.10 13.52
CA SER A 122 -6.75 -17.33 13.01
C SER A 122 -7.02 -18.35 14.12
N LEU A 123 -6.16 -18.41 15.16
CA LEU A 123 -6.37 -19.29 16.31
C LEU A 123 -7.54 -18.80 17.19
N LEU A 124 -7.70 -17.48 17.33
CA LEU A 124 -8.77 -16.89 18.14
C LEU A 124 -10.14 -16.92 17.44
N LEU A 125 -10.17 -16.59 16.14
CA LEU A 125 -11.40 -16.46 15.36
C LEU A 125 -11.87 -17.78 14.75
N GLY A 126 -11.05 -18.83 14.76
CA GLY A 126 -11.34 -20.16 14.21
C GLY A 126 -11.45 -20.24 12.68
N SER A 127 -11.75 -19.13 12.00
CA SER A 127 -11.83 -19.04 10.54
C SER A 127 -10.64 -18.29 9.95
N SER A 128 -9.88 -18.97 9.08
CA SER A 128 -8.70 -18.41 8.41
C SER A 128 -9.03 -17.28 7.43
N VAL A 129 -10.20 -17.34 6.76
CA VAL A 129 -10.60 -16.34 5.77
C VAL A 129 -10.93 -15.02 6.45
N TYR A 130 -11.76 -15.03 7.49
CA TYR A 130 -12.11 -13.79 8.20
C TYR A 130 -10.92 -13.19 8.96
N ALA A 131 -10.06 -14.02 9.56
CA ALA A 131 -8.84 -13.55 10.22
C ALA A 131 -7.89 -12.88 9.21
N PHE A 132 -7.66 -13.51 8.05
CA PHE A 132 -6.83 -12.96 6.98
C PHE A 132 -7.39 -11.65 6.43
N SER A 133 -8.69 -11.60 6.19
CA SER A 133 -9.32 -10.38 5.69
C SER A 133 -9.31 -9.26 6.72
N LEU A 134 -9.47 -9.56 8.02
CA LEU A 134 -9.39 -8.56 9.09
C LEU A 134 -7.99 -7.95 9.17
N ILE A 135 -6.96 -8.79 9.27
CA ILE A 135 -5.57 -8.31 9.38
C ILE A 135 -5.15 -7.53 8.13
N LEU A 136 -5.54 -8.00 6.94
CA LEU A 136 -5.27 -7.29 5.68
C LEU A 136 -5.98 -5.94 5.66
N THR A 137 -7.24 -5.87 6.07
CA THR A 137 -8.01 -4.61 6.15
C THR A 137 -7.33 -3.62 7.10
N VAL A 138 -6.98 -4.04 8.31
CA VAL A 138 -6.32 -3.18 9.30
C VAL A 138 -4.94 -2.74 8.83
N PHE A 139 -4.15 -3.64 8.23
CA PHE A 139 -2.82 -3.34 7.71
C PHE A 139 -2.88 -2.31 6.56
N ILE A 140 -3.74 -2.55 5.56
CA ILE A 140 -3.93 -1.64 4.43
C ILE A 140 -4.52 -0.30 4.91
N LEU A 141 -5.43 -0.30 5.88
CA LEU A 141 -5.97 0.93 6.48
C LEU A 141 -4.90 1.75 7.18
N GLY A 142 -4.00 1.10 7.94
CA GLY A 142 -2.83 1.74 8.52
C GLY A 142 -1.92 2.37 7.46
N LEU A 143 -1.68 1.69 6.34
CA LEU A 143 -0.93 2.25 5.21
C LEU A 143 -1.64 3.44 4.55
N ALA A 144 -2.97 3.37 4.39
CA ALA A 144 -3.77 4.44 3.80
C ALA A 144 -3.73 5.70 4.68
N LEU A 145 -3.99 5.54 5.98
CA LEU A 145 -3.95 6.63 6.96
C LEU A 145 -2.55 7.20 7.11
N GLY A 146 -1.54 6.33 7.16
CA GLY A 146 -0.13 6.72 7.21
C GLY A 146 0.24 7.57 6.00
N THR A 147 -0.06 7.11 4.79
CA THR A 147 0.23 7.86 3.55
C THR A 147 -0.53 9.18 3.52
N ALA A 148 -1.83 9.20 3.83
CA ALA A 148 -2.64 10.41 3.80
C ALA A 148 -2.10 11.46 4.78
N SER A 149 -1.73 11.05 5.99
CA SER A 149 -1.19 11.94 7.02
C SER A 149 0.22 12.43 6.65
N PHE A 150 1.13 11.54 6.23
CA PHE A 150 2.51 11.90 5.94
C PHE A 150 2.68 12.70 4.66
N SER A 151 1.91 12.40 3.62
CA SER A 151 1.97 13.15 2.35
C SER A 151 1.54 14.60 2.51
N GLN A 152 0.67 14.89 3.49
CA GLN A 152 0.24 16.25 3.83
C GLN A 152 1.22 16.96 4.78
N LEU A 153 1.81 16.22 5.73
CA LEU A 153 2.75 16.76 6.71
C LEU A 153 4.20 16.87 6.21
N LEU A 154 4.55 16.25 5.08
CA LEU A 154 5.94 16.23 4.56
C LEU A 154 6.53 17.63 4.37
N SER A 155 5.72 18.58 3.92
CA SER A 155 6.12 19.99 3.76
C SER A 155 6.48 20.71 5.07
N ARG A 156 6.06 20.15 6.22
CA ARG A 156 6.34 20.70 7.55
C ARG A 156 7.61 20.13 8.18
N PHE A 157 8.17 19.05 7.62
CA PHE A 157 9.34 18.39 8.18
C PHE A 157 10.61 18.83 7.44
N GLY A 158 11.59 19.33 8.19
CA GLY A 158 12.88 19.74 7.62
C GLY A 158 13.78 18.57 7.19
N ASP A 159 13.87 17.52 8.01
CA ASP A 159 14.78 16.38 7.78
C ASP A 159 14.00 15.05 7.76
N LEU A 160 13.68 14.58 6.55
CA LEU A 160 12.92 13.35 6.33
C LEU A 160 13.66 12.11 6.84
N MET A 161 14.99 12.12 6.94
CA MET A 161 15.75 10.98 7.46
C MET A 161 15.56 10.82 8.96
N LYS A 162 15.58 11.92 9.72
CA LYS A 162 15.31 11.88 11.16
C LYS A 162 13.89 11.42 11.44
N VAL A 163 12.95 11.90 10.63
CA VAL A 163 11.55 11.50 10.70
C VAL A 163 11.40 10.00 10.43
N TYR A 164 12.04 9.47 9.38
CA TYR A 164 12.08 8.03 9.11
C TYR A 164 12.69 7.24 10.28
N GLY A 165 13.85 7.65 10.79
CA GLY A 165 14.50 7.00 11.93
C GLY A 165 13.62 6.97 13.18
N PHE A 166 12.95 8.08 13.49
CA PHE A 166 12.02 8.17 14.62
C PHE A 166 10.85 7.20 14.44
N THR A 167 10.24 7.16 13.25
CA THR A 167 9.13 6.22 12.99
C THR A 167 9.55 4.76 13.15
N GLN A 168 10.77 4.39 12.71
CA GLN A 168 11.29 3.02 12.91
C GLN A 168 11.49 2.69 14.39
N ILE A 169 12.02 3.63 15.19
CA ILE A 169 12.19 3.45 16.63
C ILE A 169 10.82 3.29 17.31
N THR A 170 9.84 4.14 16.98
CA THR A 170 8.48 4.04 17.52
C THR A 170 7.84 2.70 17.17
N ILE A 171 7.98 2.21 15.93
CA ILE A 171 7.49 0.89 15.52
C ILE A 171 8.17 -0.22 16.35
N GLY A 172 9.50 -0.14 16.52
CA GLY A 172 10.26 -1.11 17.31
C GLY A 172 9.81 -1.16 18.77
N ILE A 173 9.68 0.01 19.42
CA ILE A 173 9.20 0.11 20.81
C ILE A 173 7.77 -0.41 20.92
N SER A 174 6.88 0.00 20.02
CA SER A 174 5.48 -0.45 20.03
C SER A 174 5.38 -1.97 19.87
N SER A 175 6.26 -2.57 19.08
CA SER A 175 6.33 -4.02 18.89
C SER A 175 6.81 -4.74 20.15
N LEU A 176 7.81 -4.21 20.86
CA LEU A 176 8.31 -4.79 22.10
C LEU A 176 7.28 -4.71 23.23
N LEU A 177 6.54 -3.60 23.32
CA LEU A 177 5.50 -3.40 24.32
C LEU A 177 4.31 -4.34 24.17
N ILE A 178 4.13 -4.94 22.99
CA ILE A 178 3.03 -5.88 22.75
C ILE A 178 3.35 -7.29 23.26
N ILE A 179 4.64 -7.62 23.45
CA ILE A 179 5.09 -8.95 23.91
C ILE A 179 4.54 -9.32 25.29
N PRO A 180 4.61 -8.46 26.33
CA PRO A 180 4.04 -8.77 27.64
C PRO A 180 2.53 -8.98 27.60
N LEU A 181 1.82 -8.29 26.70
CA LEU A 181 0.38 -8.40 26.55
C LEU A 181 -0.05 -9.80 26.07
N PHE A 182 0.78 -10.48 25.29
CA PHE A 182 0.52 -11.85 24.89
C PHE A 182 0.65 -12.86 26.03
N GLY A 183 1.49 -12.58 27.02
CA GLY A 183 1.64 -13.44 28.20
C GLY A 183 0.43 -13.41 29.13
N SER A 184 -0.46 -12.44 28.99
CA SER A 184 -1.67 -12.28 29.82
C SER A 184 -2.96 -12.69 29.12
N ILE A 185 -2.90 -13.17 27.87
CA ILE A 185 -4.07 -13.72 27.17
C ILE A 185 -4.26 -15.18 27.65
N PRO A 186 -5.44 -15.52 28.19
CA PRO A 186 -5.74 -16.87 28.71
C PRO A 186 -5.80 -17.95 27.63
#